data_AF-A0A5B0DW52-F1
#
_entry.id   AF-A0A5B0DW52-F1
#
_cell.length_a   1.000
_cell.length_b   1.000
_cell.length_c   1.000
_cell.angle_alpha   90.00
_cell.angle_beta   90.00
_cell.angle_gamma   90.00
#
_symmetry.space_group_name_H-M   'P 1'
#
loop_
_entity.id
_entity.type
_entity.pdbx_description
1 polymer ?
#
loop_
_entity_poly.entity_id
_entity_poly.type
_entity_poly.pdbx_seq_one_letter_code
_entity_poly.pdbx_strand_id
1 'polypeptide(L)'
;MNKSFLPFPHAVYGTPPPDLVDLPDNAGQLSPLIPGSASLEALSDASLQSLCIAAPQGSLERRFVLGHGLRAVAPGGELTVLAPKDKGGSRLAGELQDFGCEVAETYKSRQRICRVVRPDAALPLKPAIQAGSPILLDGLGLWTQPGVFSWDRLDPGSAMLMALLPDLSGDGIDLGCGLGFLMRKALTSAKVTSIAGFDIDRRAVECASHNIVDERASFHWADARKHGMEKLDFVISNPPFHSDGVEQRSLGQDFIRAARAALRRGGVFWLVANRHLPYEAVLTKAFRKVEVRQDQNGYKLLEAIA
;
A
#
# COMPACT_ATOMS: atom_id res chain seq x y z
N MET A 1 -8.72 -20.68 -9.77
CA MET A 1 -7.68 -21.64 -9.32
C MET A 1 -6.70 -21.86 -10.45
N ASN A 2 -5.57 -21.14 -10.43
CA ASN A 2 -4.38 -21.46 -11.21
C ASN A 2 -3.26 -21.56 -10.18
N LYS A 3 -2.73 -22.75 -9.93
CA LYS A 3 -1.50 -22.92 -9.15
C LYS A 3 -0.36 -22.46 -10.03
N SER A 4 -0.07 -21.16 -10.02
CA SER A 4 1.15 -20.61 -10.62
C SER A 4 2.33 -21.13 -9.80
N PHE A 5 2.94 -22.23 -10.27
CA PHE A 5 4.30 -22.58 -9.88
C PHE A 5 5.18 -21.40 -10.28
N LEU A 6 5.60 -20.59 -9.30
CA LEU A 6 6.61 -19.60 -9.56
C LEU A 6 7.96 -20.32 -9.71
N PRO A 7 8.72 -20.05 -10.78
CA PRO A 7 9.85 -20.88 -11.18
C PRO A 7 11.14 -20.65 -10.38
N PHE A 8 11.09 -19.87 -9.28
CA PHE A 8 12.29 -19.45 -8.56
C PHE A 8 12.42 -20.14 -7.19
N PRO A 9 13.56 -20.81 -6.90
CA PRO A 9 13.84 -21.40 -5.59
C PRO A 9 14.27 -20.33 -4.55
N HIS A 10 14.58 -19.11 -4.99
CA HIS A 10 14.99 -18.01 -4.13
C HIS A 10 14.06 -16.83 -4.34
N ALA A 11 13.76 -16.08 -3.29
CA ALA A 11 12.91 -14.91 -3.40
C ALA A 11 13.36 -13.76 -2.51
N VAL A 12 12.94 -12.56 -2.88
CA VAL A 12 13.06 -11.35 -2.07
C VAL A 12 11.68 -10.76 -1.87
N TYR A 13 11.40 -10.35 -0.63
CA TYR A 13 10.21 -9.60 -0.27
C TYR A 13 10.54 -8.13 -0.03
N GLY A 14 9.94 -7.25 -0.83
CA GLY A 14 10.17 -5.80 -0.78
C GLY A 14 11.50 -5.37 -1.39
N THR A 15 12.10 -4.32 -0.84
CA THR A 15 13.35 -3.71 -1.33
C THR A 15 14.39 -3.61 -0.22
N PRO A 16 15.02 -4.74 0.18
CA PRO A 16 16.08 -4.71 1.18
C PRO A 16 17.28 -3.89 0.67
N PRO A 17 18.05 -3.21 1.54
CA PRO A 17 19.25 -2.52 1.11
C PRO A 17 20.26 -3.51 0.50
N PRO A 18 20.75 -3.27 -0.74
CA PRO A 18 21.55 -4.25 -1.48
C PRO A 18 22.86 -4.63 -0.77
N ASP A 19 23.50 -3.69 -0.06
CA ASP A 19 24.79 -3.93 0.63
C ASP A 19 24.69 -4.79 1.91
N LEU A 20 23.48 -5.23 2.26
CA LEU A 20 23.19 -5.96 3.50
C LEU A 20 22.73 -7.40 3.28
N VAL A 21 22.36 -7.74 2.04
CA VAL A 21 21.79 -9.04 1.69
C VAL A 21 22.44 -9.53 0.41
N ASP A 22 22.84 -10.79 0.40
CA ASP A 22 23.31 -11.46 -0.80
C ASP A 22 22.11 -12.16 -1.44
N LEU A 23 21.68 -11.68 -2.61
CA LEU A 23 20.51 -12.19 -3.30
C LEU A 23 20.94 -12.86 -4.61
N PRO A 24 20.54 -14.12 -4.86
CA PRO A 24 20.77 -14.76 -6.14
C PRO A 24 20.16 -13.94 -7.30
N ASP A 25 20.85 -13.90 -8.44
CA ASP A 25 20.39 -13.16 -9.64
C ASP A 25 19.01 -13.61 -10.15
N ASN A 26 18.62 -14.85 -9.85
CA ASN A 26 17.34 -15.43 -10.22
C ASN A 26 16.27 -15.34 -9.11
N ALA A 27 16.49 -14.53 -8.07
CA ALA A 27 15.52 -14.36 -6.99
C ALA A 27 14.24 -13.71 -7.50
N GLY A 28 13.09 -14.36 -7.26
CA GLY A 28 11.80 -13.77 -7.59
C GLY A 28 11.42 -12.64 -6.66
N GLN A 29 10.76 -11.61 -7.21
CA GLN A 29 10.28 -10.47 -6.43
C GLN A 29 8.87 -10.75 -5.88
N LEU A 30 8.69 -10.50 -4.58
CA LEU A 30 7.44 -10.60 -3.83
C LEU A 30 7.15 -9.28 -3.13
N SER A 31 6.12 -8.54 -3.51
CA SER A 31 5.70 -7.40 -2.70
C SER A 31 4.32 -6.92 -3.12
N PRO A 32 3.37 -6.73 -2.20
CA PRO A 32 2.13 -6.05 -2.55
C PRO A 32 2.37 -4.61 -3.02
N LEU A 33 3.53 -4.01 -2.73
CA LEU A 33 3.89 -2.63 -3.07
C LEU A 33 4.70 -2.50 -4.37
N ILE A 34 4.94 -3.60 -5.10
CA ILE A 34 5.70 -3.59 -6.36
C ILE A 34 4.83 -4.19 -7.46
N PRO A 35 4.16 -3.37 -8.28
CA PRO A 35 3.33 -3.82 -9.38
C PRO A 35 4.01 -4.86 -10.28
N GLY A 36 3.29 -5.93 -10.58
CA GLY A 36 3.77 -7.04 -11.40
C GLY A 36 4.59 -8.10 -10.65
N SER A 37 4.90 -7.88 -9.36
CA SER A 37 5.53 -8.92 -8.53
C SER A 37 4.52 -9.99 -8.09
N ALA A 38 5.03 -11.11 -7.57
CA ALA A 38 4.16 -12.18 -7.11
C ALA A 38 3.71 -12.03 -5.65
N SER A 39 2.68 -12.78 -5.27
CA SER A 39 2.11 -12.80 -3.93
C SER A 39 2.80 -13.86 -3.06
N LEU A 40 3.25 -13.45 -1.86
CA LEU A 40 3.89 -14.35 -0.89
C LEU A 40 2.88 -15.36 -0.32
N GLU A 41 1.65 -14.92 -0.06
CA GLU A 41 0.56 -15.76 0.43
C GLU A 41 0.05 -16.76 -0.62
N ALA A 42 0.24 -16.49 -1.91
CA ALA A 42 -0.10 -17.40 -3.00
C ALA A 42 0.94 -18.51 -3.24
N LEU A 43 2.14 -18.42 -2.65
CA LEU A 43 3.16 -19.46 -2.80
C LEU A 43 2.69 -20.78 -2.19
N SER A 44 3.19 -21.90 -2.74
CA SER A 44 2.99 -23.21 -2.12
C SER A 44 3.86 -23.35 -0.88
N ASP A 45 3.45 -24.19 0.06
CA ASP A 45 4.24 -24.51 1.24
C ASP A 45 5.57 -25.16 0.84
N ALA A 46 6.65 -24.82 1.53
CA ALA A 46 7.99 -25.37 1.31
C ALA A 46 8.49 -25.28 -0.16
N SER A 47 8.10 -24.25 -0.91
CA SER A 47 8.50 -24.05 -2.31
C SER A 47 9.81 -23.28 -2.50
N LEU A 48 10.33 -22.62 -1.45
CA LEU A 48 11.54 -21.80 -1.51
C LEU A 48 12.70 -22.47 -0.76
N GLN A 49 13.90 -22.38 -1.30
CA GLN A 49 15.16 -22.72 -0.62
C GLN A 49 15.68 -21.54 0.20
N SER A 50 15.48 -20.30 -0.27
CA SER A 50 15.77 -19.12 0.54
C SER A 50 14.82 -17.95 0.29
N LEU A 51 14.62 -17.14 1.32
CA LEU A 51 13.83 -15.93 1.27
C LEU A 51 14.52 -14.81 2.05
N CYS A 52 14.62 -13.64 1.43
CA CYS A 52 15.01 -12.41 2.09
C CYS A 52 13.80 -11.49 2.27
N ILE A 53 13.57 -10.95 3.46
CA ILE A 53 12.41 -10.09 3.76
C ILE A 53 12.88 -8.73 4.28
N ALA A 54 12.62 -7.67 3.51
CA ALA A 54 12.54 -6.32 4.05
C ALA A 54 11.24 -6.19 4.85
N ALA A 55 11.34 -6.37 6.17
CA ALA A 55 10.17 -6.56 7.02
C ALA A 55 9.34 -5.26 7.15
N PRO A 56 8.01 -5.37 7.03
CA PRO A 56 7.11 -4.23 7.23
C PRO A 56 7.18 -3.64 8.64
N GLN A 57 6.83 -2.36 8.78
CA GLN A 57 6.86 -1.66 10.06
C GLN A 57 5.69 -2.07 10.98
N GLY A 58 4.50 -2.31 10.43
CA GLY A 58 3.31 -2.69 11.19
C GLY A 58 3.44 -4.08 11.82
N SER A 59 3.03 -4.24 13.09
CA SER A 59 3.22 -5.52 13.81
C SER A 59 2.42 -6.68 13.20
N LEU A 60 1.12 -6.48 12.96
CA LEU A 60 0.25 -7.49 12.35
C LEU A 60 0.72 -7.86 10.94
N GLU A 61 0.99 -6.85 10.12
CA GLU A 61 1.51 -7.02 8.76
C GLU A 61 2.85 -7.76 8.75
N ARG A 62 3.80 -7.37 9.62
CA ARG A 62 5.10 -8.02 9.70
C ARG A 62 4.98 -9.47 10.10
N ARG A 63 4.20 -9.78 11.16
CA ARG A 63 3.99 -11.17 11.60
C ARG A 63 3.28 -12.01 10.54
N PHE A 64 2.38 -11.42 9.76
CA PHE A 64 1.75 -12.07 8.60
C PHE A 64 2.79 -12.42 7.53
N VAL A 65 3.63 -11.48 7.14
CA VAL A 65 4.71 -11.68 6.17
C VAL A 65 5.72 -12.72 6.67
N LEU A 66 6.15 -12.64 7.94
CA LEU A 66 7.03 -13.63 8.56
C LEU A 66 6.40 -15.03 8.57
N GLY A 67 5.12 -15.11 8.92
CA GLY A 67 4.37 -16.37 8.95
C GLY A 67 4.29 -17.03 7.57
N HIS A 68 3.94 -16.27 6.52
CA HIS A 68 3.94 -16.80 5.16
C HIS A 68 5.36 -17.09 4.64
N GLY A 69 6.37 -16.30 5.04
CA GLY A 69 7.77 -16.56 4.70
C GLY A 69 8.26 -17.90 5.26
N LEU A 70 8.04 -18.15 6.55
CA LEU A 70 8.38 -19.43 7.20
C LEU A 70 7.56 -20.62 6.64
N ARG A 71 6.35 -20.37 6.14
CA ARG A 71 5.54 -21.39 5.45
C ARG A 71 6.09 -21.73 4.06
N ALA A 72 6.54 -20.71 3.32
CA ALA A 72 7.02 -20.87 1.94
C ALA A 72 8.45 -21.42 1.87
N VAL A 73 9.32 -21.10 2.84
CA VAL A 73 10.68 -21.67 2.92
C VAL A 73 10.62 -23.13 3.36
N ALA A 74 11.27 -24.01 2.60
CA ALA A 74 11.39 -25.43 2.91
C ALA A 74 12.20 -25.64 4.21
N PRO A 75 11.93 -26.72 4.97
CA PRO A 75 12.81 -27.10 6.07
C PRO A 75 14.29 -27.22 5.63
N GLY A 76 15.20 -26.73 6.47
CA GLY A 76 16.62 -26.56 6.15
C GLY A 76 16.94 -25.35 5.25
N GLY A 77 15.94 -24.69 4.67
CA GLY A 77 16.11 -23.48 3.88
C GLY A 77 16.38 -22.23 4.72
N GLU A 78 16.87 -21.18 4.07
CA GLU A 78 17.34 -19.96 4.74
C GLU A 78 16.32 -18.83 4.68
N LEU A 79 16.05 -18.20 5.82
CA LEU A 79 15.27 -16.97 5.92
C LEU A 79 16.13 -15.85 6.51
N THR A 80 16.34 -14.80 5.73
CA THR A 80 16.96 -13.55 6.19
C THR A 80 15.90 -12.47 6.31
N VAL A 81 15.78 -11.84 7.47
CA VAL A 81 14.81 -10.77 7.72
C VAL A 81 15.51 -9.54 8.24
N LEU A 82 15.20 -8.39 7.67
CA LEU A 82 15.80 -7.13 8.09
C LEU A 82 14.79 -5.98 8.12
N ALA A 83 14.96 -5.10 9.09
CA ALA A 83 14.23 -3.84 9.17
C ALA A 83 15.03 -2.81 9.97
N PRO A 84 14.78 -1.50 9.76
CA PRO A 84 15.43 -0.47 10.55
C PRO A 84 15.13 -0.69 12.02
N LYS A 85 16.13 -0.48 12.89
CA LYS A 85 16.00 -0.68 14.35
C LYS A 85 14.73 -0.05 14.92
N ASP A 86 14.45 1.18 14.49
CA ASP A 86 13.36 2.02 14.98
C ASP A 86 12.05 1.81 14.21
N LYS A 87 12.06 1.00 13.13
CA LYS A 87 10.89 0.68 12.29
C LYS A 87 10.59 -0.82 12.30
N GLY A 88 10.47 -1.39 13.49
CA GLY A 88 10.11 -2.81 13.66
C GLY A 88 11.30 -3.75 13.84
N GLY A 89 12.51 -3.34 13.43
CA GLY A 89 13.71 -4.18 13.48
C GLY A 89 14.00 -4.76 14.86
N SER A 90 13.83 -3.96 15.92
CA SER A 90 14.09 -4.40 17.31
C SER A 90 13.15 -5.51 17.81
N ARG A 91 12.07 -5.83 17.09
CA ARG A 91 11.11 -6.89 17.44
C ARG A 91 11.34 -8.19 16.66
N LEU A 92 12.17 -8.17 15.62
CA LEU A 92 12.32 -9.28 14.68
C LEU A 92 12.75 -10.57 15.35
N ALA A 93 13.81 -10.53 16.16
CA ALA A 93 14.33 -11.72 16.81
C ALA A 93 13.28 -12.37 17.71
N GLY A 94 12.59 -11.58 18.54
CA GLY A 94 11.52 -12.06 19.40
C GLY A 94 10.34 -12.65 18.62
N GLU A 95 9.88 -11.98 17.55
CA GLU A 95 8.77 -12.50 16.73
C GLU A 95 9.11 -13.82 16.02
N LEU A 96 10.36 -13.99 15.56
CA LEU A 96 10.84 -15.25 14.97
C LEU A 96 11.00 -16.35 16.03
N GLN A 97 11.48 -16.00 17.23
CA GLN A 97 11.56 -16.91 18.37
C GLN A 97 10.17 -17.38 18.84
N ASP A 98 9.16 -16.50 18.82
CA ASP A 98 7.75 -16.87 19.09
C ASP A 98 7.22 -17.92 18.10
N PHE A 99 7.76 -17.94 16.88
CA PHE A 99 7.46 -18.97 15.89
C PHE A 99 8.29 -20.25 16.07
N GLY A 100 9.12 -20.35 17.10
CA GLY A 100 9.96 -21.52 17.37
C GLY A 100 11.25 -21.57 16.55
N CYS A 101 11.73 -20.43 16.04
CA CYS A 101 12.97 -20.36 15.29
C CYS A 101 14.18 -20.07 16.20
N GLU A 102 15.31 -20.71 15.93
CA GLU A 102 16.60 -20.23 16.38
C GLU A 102 17.04 -19.06 15.48
N VAL A 103 17.47 -17.96 16.10
CA VAL A 103 17.73 -16.70 15.40
C VAL A 103 19.15 -16.23 15.64
N ALA A 104 19.92 -16.06 14.56
CA ALA A 104 21.18 -15.34 14.58
C ALA A 104 20.92 -13.87 14.21
N GLU A 105 21.04 -12.96 15.20
CA GLU A 105 20.83 -11.53 15.01
C GLU A 105 22.15 -10.77 14.86
N THR A 106 22.21 -9.87 13.88
CA THR A 106 23.28 -8.86 13.77
C THR A 106 22.69 -7.47 13.56
N TYR A 107 23.54 -6.45 13.69
CA TYR A 107 23.19 -5.05 13.45
C TYR A 107 24.21 -4.39 12.54
N LYS A 108 23.75 -3.85 11.42
CA LYS A 108 24.59 -3.16 10.43
C LYS A 108 23.78 -2.06 9.75
N SER A 109 24.39 -0.90 9.51
CA SER A 109 23.77 0.22 8.79
C SER A 109 22.37 0.60 9.29
N ARG A 110 22.17 0.62 10.62
CA ARG A 110 20.89 0.90 11.31
C ARG A 110 19.78 -0.15 11.11
N GLN A 111 20.09 -1.28 10.50
CA GLN A 111 19.19 -2.41 10.32
C GLN A 111 19.46 -3.48 11.37
N ARG A 112 18.40 -4.05 11.97
CA ARG A 112 18.47 -5.38 12.58
C ARG A 112 18.37 -6.40 11.46
N ILE A 113 19.23 -7.41 11.49
CA ILE A 113 19.28 -8.49 10.50
C ILE A 113 19.20 -9.81 11.26
N CYS A 114 18.13 -10.56 11.07
CA CYS A 114 17.88 -11.86 11.67
C CYS A 114 18.04 -12.93 10.60
N ARG A 115 18.86 -13.94 10.85
CA ARG A 115 19.00 -15.13 10.00
C ARG A 115 18.45 -16.35 10.73
N VAL A 116 17.68 -17.14 10.00
CA VAL A 116 17.03 -18.35 10.48
C VAL A 116 17.25 -19.45 9.45
N VAL A 117 17.65 -20.63 9.91
CA VAL A 117 17.49 -21.87 9.13
C VAL A 117 16.13 -22.43 9.53
N ARG A 118 15.24 -22.66 8.56
CA ARG A 118 13.88 -23.12 8.82
C ARG A 118 13.93 -24.50 9.50
N PRO A 119 13.42 -24.68 10.73
CA PRO A 119 13.48 -25.97 11.39
C PRO A 119 12.58 -27.00 10.70
N ASP A 120 12.85 -28.30 10.87
CA ASP A 120 11.96 -29.39 10.41
C ASP A 120 10.64 -29.44 11.20
N ALA A 121 10.66 -28.91 12.43
CA ALA A 121 9.49 -28.89 13.30
C ALA A 121 8.35 -28.02 12.71
N ALA A 122 7.12 -28.47 13.00
CA ALA A 122 5.92 -27.68 12.74
C ALA A 122 5.96 -26.38 13.56
N LEU A 123 5.63 -25.25 12.93
CA LEU A 123 5.64 -23.94 13.57
C LEU A 123 4.21 -23.40 13.77
N PRO A 124 3.95 -22.61 14.83
CA PRO A 124 2.65 -22.03 15.11
C PRO A 124 2.38 -20.78 14.24
N LEU A 125 2.37 -20.94 12.91
CA LEU A 125 2.25 -19.81 11.96
C LEU A 125 0.80 -19.32 11.80
N LYS A 126 -0.17 -20.22 11.96
CA LYS A 126 -1.59 -19.98 11.65
C LYS A 126 -2.19 -18.74 12.36
N PRO A 127 -1.98 -18.51 13.67
CA PRO A 127 -2.56 -17.34 14.34
C PRO A 127 -2.06 -16.01 13.75
N ALA A 128 -0.77 -15.92 13.43
CA ALA A 128 -0.19 -14.71 12.83
C ALA A 128 -0.69 -14.47 11.40
N ILE A 129 -0.79 -15.54 10.60
CA ILE A 129 -1.36 -15.48 9.26
C ILE A 129 -2.83 -15.01 9.33
N GLN A 130 -3.64 -15.57 10.22
CA GLN A 130 -5.04 -15.16 10.37
C GLN A 130 -5.17 -13.70 10.82
N ALA A 131 -4.35 -13.27 11.78
CA ALA A 131 -4.42 -11.92 12.33
C ALA A 131 -4.03 -10.81 11.33
N GLY A 132 -3.25 -11.12 10.29
CA GLY A 132 -2.91 -10.18 9.21
C GLY A 132 -3.57 -10.47 7.86
N SER A 133 -4.48 -11.44 7.81
CA SER A 133 -5.26 -11.74 6.60
C SER A 133 -6.30 -10.64 6.33
N PRO A 134 -6.82 -10.52 5.09
CA PRO A 134 -7.96 -9.67 4.80
C PRO A 134 -9.18 -10.06 5.65
N ILE A 135 -9.89 -9.06 6.17
CA ILE A 135 -11.09 -9.21 7.00
C ILE A 135 -12.18 -8.23 6.55
N LEU A 136 -13.44 -8.62 6.69
CA LEU A 136 -14.55 -7.67 6.71
C LEU A 136 -14.60 -7.05 8.11
N LEU A 137 -14.29 -5.75 8.23
CA LEU A 137 -14.25 -5.07 9.53
C LEU A 137 -15.63 -4.45 9.84
N ASP A 138 -16.33 -5.01 10.82
CA ASP A 138 -17.71 -4.62 11.18
C ASP A 138 -17.88 -3.11 11.39
N GLY A 139 -16.92 -2.45 12.05
CA GLY A 139 -16.97 -1.00 12.30
C GLY A 139 -16.92 -0.13 11.04
N LEU A 140 -16.39 -0.65 9.94
CA LEU A 140 -16.34 0.03 8.63
C LEU A 140 -17.36 -0.53 7.63
N GLY A 141 -17.82 -1.77 7.85
CA GLY A 141 -18.60 -2.52 6.87
C GLY A 141 -17.84 -2.76 5.56
N LEU A 142 -16.50 -2.81 5.62
CA LEU A 142 -15.61 -2.94 4.47
C LEU A 142 -14.56 -4.02 4.68
N TRP A 143 -14.22 -4.72 3.60
CA TRP A 143 -13.00 -5.51 3.49
C TRP A 143 -11.78 -4.60 3.65
N THR A 144 -10.85 -5.07 4.45
CA THR A 144 -9.61 -4.39 4.80
C THR A 144 -8.52 -5.39 5.13
N GLN A 145 -7.27 -4.96 5.23
CA GLN A 145 -6.16 -5.80 5.64
C GLN A 145 -5.09 -5.00 6.41
N PRO A 146 -4.55 -5.53 7.53
CA PRO A 146 -3.42 -4.90 8.20
C PRO A 146 -2.24 -4.63 7.27
N GLY A 147 -1.76 -3.38 7.29
CA GLY A 147 -0.71 -2.88 6.39
C GLY A 147 -1.23 -1.93 5.31
N VAL A 148 -2.52 -2.01 4.95
CA VAL A 148 -3.17 -1.00 4.11
C VAL A 148 -3.33 0.32 4.88
N PHE A 149 -3.26 1.45 4.18
CA PHE A 149 -3.45 2.77 4.79
C PHE A 149 -4.81 2.86 5.50
N SER A 150 -4.78 3.28 6.77
CA SER A 150 -5.97 3.39 7.62
C SER A 150 -6.84 2.13 7.64
N TRP A 151 -6.24 0.94 7.62
CA TRP A 151 -6.98 -0.32 7.50
C TRP A 151 -8.04 -0.56 8.59
N ASP A 152 -7.88 0.00 9.79
CA ASP A 152 -8.74 -0.24 10.96
C ASP A 152 -9.75 0.89 11.24
N ARG A 153 -9.76 1.96 10.45
CA ARG A 153 -10.63 3.13 10.68
C ARG A 153 -10.80 3.99 9.43
N LEU A 154 -11.80 4.87 9.42
CA LEU A 154 -11.87 5.94 8.42
C LEU A 154 -10.82 7.02 8.75
N ASP A 155 -9.96 7.34 7.78
CA ASP A 155 -8.99 8.43 7.90
C ASP A 155 -9.72 9.79 8.04
N PRO A 156 -9.35 10.65 9.01
CA PRO A 156 -10.01 11.95 9.18
C PRO A 156 -9.91 12.88 7.95
N GLY A 157 -8.82 12.80 7.19
CA GLY A 157 -8.66 13.55 5.94
C GLY A 157 -9.65 13.05 4.88
N SER A 158 -9.72 11.74 4.67
CA SER A 158 -10.73 11.13 3.79
C SER A 158 -12.16 11.47 4.23
N ALA A 159 -12.45 11.43 5.53
CA ALA A 159 -13.76 11.80 6.08
C ALA A 159 -14.13 13.26 5.75
N MET A 160 -13.18 14.19 5.93
CA MET A 160 -13.37 15.60 5.61
C MET A 160 -13.63 15.81 4.11
N LEU A 161 -12.86 15.13 3.25
CA LEU A 161 -13.06 15.19 1.81
C LEU A 161 -14.44 14.64 1.43
N MET A 162 -14.81 13.46 1.94
CA MET A 162 -16.12 12.85 1.66
C MET A 162 -17.30 13.71 2.10
N ALA A 163 -17.18 14.40 3.24
CA ALA A 163 -18.24 15.25 3.78
C ALA A 163 -18.52 16.49 2.91
N LEU A 164 -17.51 16.98 2.20
CA LEU A 164 -17.57 18.22 1.43
C LEU A 164 -17.49 18.00 -0.09
N LEU A 165 -17.26 16.76 -0.54
CA LEU A 165 -17.21 16.41 -1.94
C LEU A 165 -18.60 16.63 -2.56
N PRO A 166 -18.72 17.50 -3.58
CA PRO A 166 -19.99 17.70 -4.28
C PRO A 166 -20.34 16.47 -5.12
N ASP A 167 -21.56 16.46 -5.67
CA ASP A 167 -21.91 15.48 -6.69
C ASP A 167 -20.99 15.66 -7.91
N LEU A 168 -20.15 14.66 -8.15
CA LEU A 168 -19.27 14.61 -9.31
C LEU A 168 -20.03 14.11 -10.54
N SER A 169 -19.48 14.35 -11.73
CA SER A 169 -20.09 13.95 -13.00
C SER A 169 -19.04 13.58 -14.03
N GLY A 170 -19.37 12.63 -14.91
CA GLY A 170 -18.50 12.19 -15.99
C GLY A 170 -17.46 11.16 -15.55
N ASP A 171 -16.31 11.14 -16.22
CA ASP A 171 -15.25 10.17 -16.00
C ASP A 171 -14.20 10.72 -15.02
N GLY A 172 -13.75 9.88 -14.09
CA GLY A 172 -12.74 10.31 -13.13
C GLY A 172 -11.84 9.23 -12.59
N ILE A 173 -10.90 9.64 -11.74
CA ILE A 173 -9.94 8.75 -11.07
C ILE A 173 -9.82 9.07 -9.58
N ASP A 174 -9.53 8.04 -8.80
CA ASP A 174 -9.04 8.14 -7.43
C ASP A 174 -7.55 7.73 -7.40
N LEU A 175 -6.68 8.69 -7.09
CA LEU A 175 -5.24 8.48 -7.00
C LEU A 175 -4.86 8.11 -5.56
N GLY A 176 -4.45 6.85 -5.34
CA GLY A 176 -4.26 6.27 -4.01
C GLY A 176 -5.59 5.85 -3.40
N CYS A 177 -6.34 5.00 -4.11
CA CYS A 177 -7.73 4.72 -3.77
C CYS A 177 -7.93 3.97 -2.44
N GLY A 178 -6.88 3.34 -1.89
CA GLY A 178 -6.93 2.66 -0.60
C GLY A 178 -8.04 1.61 -0.57
N LEU A 179 -8.89 1.67 0.46
CA LEU A 179 -10.07 0.78 0.60
C LEU A 179 -11.28 1.21 -0.26
N GLY A 180 -11.16 2.27 -1.07
CA GLY A 180 -12.21 2.77 -1.96
C GLY A 180 -13.21 3.75 -1.32
N PHE A 181 -12.91 4.34 -0.16
CA PHE A 181 -13.82 5.26 0.54
C PHE A 181 -14.27 6.45 -0.31
N LEU A 182 -13.33 7.10 -0.99
CA LEU A 182 -13.63 8.28 -1.80
C LEU A 182 -14.40 7.90 -3.06
N MET A 183 -14.02 6.78 -3.70
CA MET A 183 -14.77 6.21 -4.82
C MET A 183 -16.22 5.90 -4.46
N ARG A 184 -16.47 5.24 -3.31
CA ARG A 184 -17.84 4.97 -2.83
C ARG A 184 -18.64 6.25 -2.68
N LYS A 185 -18.04 7.31 -2.14
CA LYS A 185 -18.70 8.62 -2.04
C LYS A 185 -18.98 9.22 -3.42
N ALA A 186 -18.01 9.22 -4.33
CA ALA A 186 -18.19 9.74 -5.69
C ALA A 186 -19.32 9.02 -6.45
N LEU A 187 -19.38 7.69 -6.33
CA LEU A 187 -20.38 6.84 -6.97
C LEU A 187 -21.81 7.03 -6.44
N THR A 188 -22.00 7.72 -5.31
CA THR A 188 -23.36 8.13 -4.88
C THR A 188 -24.02 9.09 -5.87
N SER A 189 -23.23 9.81 -6.67
CA SER A 189 -23.75 10.60 -7.78
C SER A 189 -24.03 9.70 -8.99
N ALA A 190 -25.29 9.70 -9.44
CA ALA A 190 -25.70 9.03 -10.67
C ALA A 190 -25.11 9.67 -11.94
N LYS A 191 -24.50 10.85 -11.82
CA LYS A 191 -23.87 11.57 -12.95
C LYS A 191 -22.46 11.09 -13.23
N VAL A 192 -21.84 10.33 -12.32
CA VAL A 192 -20.54 9.69 -12.57
C VAL A 192 -20.75 8.58 -13.60
N THR A 193 -20.04 8.70 -14.72
CA THR A 193 -20.04 7.74 -15.83
C THR A 193 -19.10 6.59 -15.54
N SER A 194 -17.87 6.89 -15.12
CA SER A 194 -16.88 5.88 -14.71
C SER A 194 -15.91 6.45 -13.67
N ILE A 195 -15.32 5.57 -12.86
CA ILE A 195 -14.23 5.93 -11.95
C ILE A 195 -13.19 4.81 -11.89
N ALA A 196 -11.91 5.17 -12.08
CA ALA A 196 -10.80 4.24 -11.95
C ALA A 196 -9.99 4.53 -10.67
N GLY A 197 -9.82 3.53 -9.82
CA GLY A 197 -8.99 3.59 -8.62
C GLY A 197 -7.60 3.03 -8.87
N PHE A 198 -6.57 3.82 -8.58
CA PHE A 198 -5.17 3.40 -8.67
C PHE A 198 -4.55 3.35 -7.29
N ASP A 199 -3.88 2.25 -6.96
CA ASP A 199 -3.07 2.16 -5.75
C ASP A 199 -1.81 1.31 -5.99
N ILE A 200 -0.73 1.68 -5.31
CA ILE A 200 0.54 0.94 -5.37
C ILE A 200 0.45 -0.36 -4.57
N ASP A 201 -0.45 -0.43 -3.58
CA ASP A 201 -0.66 -1.60 -2.74
C ASP A 201 -1.73 -2.53 -3.34
N ARG A 202 -1.30 -3.71 -3.82
CA ARG A 202 -2.19 -4.76 -4.32
C ARG A 202 -3.32 -5.08 -3.36
N ARG A 203 -3.03 -5.11 -2.05
CA ARG A 203 -4.02 -5.46 -1.01
C ARG A 203 -5.12 -4.42 -0.91
N ALA A 204 -4.77 -3.14 -1.08
CA ALA A 204 -5.72 -2.05 -1.10
C ALA A 204 -6.67 -2.18 -2.31
N VAL A 205 -6.10 -2.42 -3.49
CA VAL A 205 -6.85 -2.65 -4.74
C VAL A 205 -7.80 -3.84 -4.62
N GLU A 206 -7.32 -4.98 -4.10
CA GLU A 206 -8.14 -6.18 -3.86
C GLU A 206 -9.29 -5.87 -2.88
N CYS A 207 -9.01 -5.21 -1.75
CA CYS A 207 -10.05 -4.80 -0.80
C CYS A 207 -11.06 -3.83 -1.42
N ALA A 208 -10.60 -2.81 -2.15
CA ALA A 208 -11.47 -1.85 -2.83
C ALA A 208 -12.41 -2.54 -3.84
N SER A 209 -11.89 -3.53 -4.57
CA SER A 209 -12.70 -4.33 -5.51
C SER A 209 -13.77 -5.18 -4.83
N HIS A 210 -13.58 -5.57 -3.57
CA HIS A 210 -14.61 -6.22 -2.76
C HIS A 210 -15.59 -5.22 -2.13
N ASN A 211 -15.12 -4.02 -1.82
CA ASN A 211 -15.90 -2.96 -1.16
C ASN A 211 -16.85 -2.21 -2.09
N ILE A 212 -16.59 -2.25 -3.39
CA ILE A 212 -17.34 -1.52 -4.42
C ILE A 212 -17.83 -2.52 -5.46
N VAL A 213 -19.12 -2.82 -5.39
CA VAL A 213 -19.83 -3.66 -6.36
C VAL A 213 -20.66 -2.76 -7.27
N ASP A 214 -19.99 -1.90 -8.03
CA ASP A 214 -20.58 -0.95 -8.99
C ASP A 214 -19.83 -1.08 -10.32
N GLU A 215 -20.56 -1.30 -11.42
CA GLU A 215 -19.99 -1.54 -12.75
C GLU A 215 -19.23 -0.33 -13.33
N ARG A 216 -19.45 0.86 -12.77
CA ARG A 216 -18.74 2.09 -13.15
C ARG A 216 -17.33 2.14 -12.57
N ALA A 217 -16.99 1.26 -11.63
CA ALA A 217 -15.70 1.25 -10.96
C ALA A 217 -14.70 0.28 -11.61
N SER A 218 -13.45 0.69 -11.76
CA SER A 218 -12.32 -0.18 -12.12
C SER A 218 -11.15 0.01 -11.17
N PHE A 219 -10.32 -1.03 -11.01
CA PHE A 219 -9.26 -1.08 -10.00
C PHE A 219 -7.94 -1.48 -10.63
N HIS A 220 -6.88 -0.72 -10.34
CA HIS A 220 -5.59 -0.85 -11.00
C HIS A 220 -4.47 -0.91 -9.96
N TRP A 221 -3.78 -2.05 -9.90
CA TRP A 221 -2.55 -2.19 -9.12
C TRP A 221 -1.37 -1.60 -9.90
N ALA A 222 -1.09 -0.33 -9.64
CA ALA A 222 -0.11 0.44 -10.37
C ALA A 222 0.35 1.69 -9.59
N ASP A 223 1.48 2.25 -9.99
CA ASP A 223 1.90 3.56 -9.50
C ASP A 223 0.92 4.64 -10.01
N ALA A 224 0.16 5.23 -9.09
CA ALA A 224 -0.84 6.26 -9.38
C ALA A 224 -0.25 7.47 -10.15
N ARG A 225 1.06 7.72 -10.06
CA ARG A 225 1.74 8.79 -10.83
C ARG A 225 1.87 8.47 -12.33
N LYS A 226 1.67 7.21 -12.72
CA LYS A 226 1.85 6.68 -14.07
C LYS A 226 0.57 6.03 -14.61
N HIS A 227 -0.59 6.56 -14.21
CA HIS A 227 -1.91 6.02 -14.54
C HIS A 227 -2.26 6.02 -16.04
N GLY A 228 -1.65 6.90 -16.85
CA GLY A 228 -1.81 6.91 -18.32
C GLY A 228 -3.18 7.36 -18.85
N MET A 229 -4.10 7.76 -17.99
CA MET A 229 -5.42 8.29 -18.37
C MET A 229 -5.37 9.79 -18.68
N GLU A 230 -6.26 10.26 -19.55
CA GLU A 230 -6.35 11.66 -19.96
C GLU A 230 -7.80 12.10 -20.17
N LYS A 231 -8.01 13.43 -20.28
CA LYS A 231 -9.30 14.06 -20.60
C LYS A 231 -10.44 13.78 -19.62
N LEU A 232 -10.12 13.50 -18.35
CA LEU A 232 -11.08 13.22 -17.29
C LEU A 232 -11.79 14.48 -16.80
N ASP A 233 -13.01 14.30 -16.29
CA ASP A 233 -13.85 15.33 -15.67
C ASP A 233 -13.42 15.65 -14.24
N PHE A 234 -13.00 14.62 -13.48
CA PHE A 234 -12.58 14.81 -12.10
C PHE A 234 -11.43 13.88 -11.66
N VAL A 235 -10.69 14.35 -10.67
CA VAL A 235 -9.71 13.58 -9.89
C VAL A 235 -10.05 13.79 -8.43
N ILE A 236 -10.02 12.72 -7.64
CA ILE A 236 -10.07 12.77 -6.18
C ILE A 236 -8.81 12.10 -5.61
N SER A 237 -8.30 12.58 -4.48
CA SER A 237 -7.14 11.94 -3.84
C SER A 237 -7.00 12.32 -2.37
N ASN A 238 -6.58 11.33 -1.58
CA ASN A 238 -5.93 11.50 -0.28
C ASN A 238 -4.50 10.91 -0.38
N PRO A 239 -3.53 11.66 -0.92
CA PRO A 239 -2.17 11.16 -1.13
C PRO A 239 -1.53 10.65 0.18
N PRO A 240 -0.58 9.71 0.11
CA PRO A 240 0.11 9.23 1.30
C PRO A 240 0.84 10.37 2.02
N PHE A 241 0.62 10.48 3.34
CA PHE A 241 1.23 11.50 4.20
C PHE A 241 2.00 10.87 5.34
N HIS A 242 3.33 10.78 5.25
CA HIS A 242 4.18 10.61 6.43
C HIS A 242 5.34 11.61 6.44
N SER A 243 5.73 12.02 7.65
CA SER A 243 6.26 13.35 7.90
C SER A 243 7.79 13.48 7.83
N ASP A 244 8.51 12.50 7.29
CA ASP A 244 9.94 12.35 7.66
C ASP A 244 10.92 12.35 6.47
N GLY A 245 10.60 12.97 5.32
CA GLY A 245 11.57 13.05 4.22
C GLY A 245 11.27 14.00 3.07
N VAL A 246 12.33 14.50 2.43
CA VAL A 246 12.27 15.27 1.16
C VAL A 246 11.53 14.47 0.08
N GLU A 247 11.79 13.17 0.02
CA GLU A 247 11.21 12.22 -0.95
C GLU A 247 9.68 12.13 -0.88
N GLN A 248 9.09 12.30 0.31
CA GLN A 248 7.64 12.25 0.51
C GLN A 248 6.94 13.57 0.13
N ARG A 249 7.65 14.71 0.28
CA ARG A 249 7.16 16.00 -0.25
C ARG A 249 7.09 15.97 -1.77
N SER A 250 8.13 15.44 -2.44
CA SER A 250 8.08 15.24 -3.90
C SER A 250 6.96 14.29 -4.32
N LEU A 251 6.67 13.25 -3.53
CA LEU A 251 5.60 12.31 -3.86
C LEU A 251 4.22 12.98 -3.97
N GLY A 252 3.81 13.79 -3.00
CA GLY A 252 2.53 14.50 -3.10
C GLY A 252 2.49 15.53 -4.24
N GLN A 253 3.62 16.16 -4.55
CA GLN A 253 3.72 17.05 -5.72
C GLN A 253 3.63 16.28 -7.05
N ASP A 254 4.12 15.03 -7.10
CA ASP A 254 3.94 14.14 -8.25
C ASP A 254 2.48 13.75 -8.43
N PHE A 255 1.76 13.49 -7.33
CA PHE A 255 0.30 13.24 -7.37
C PHE A 255 -0.46 14.44 -7.94
N ILE A 256 -0.12 15.67 -7.52
CA ILE A 256 -0.72 16.89 -8.06
C ILE A 256 -0.45 17.03 -9.57
N ARG A 257 0.76 16.70 -10.02
CA ARG A 257 1.12 16.72 -11.44
C ARG A 257 0.39 15.64 -12.24
N ALA A 258 0.27 14.43 -11.69
CA ALA A 258 -0.49 13.34 -12.30
C ALA A 258 -1.98 13.70 -12.42
N ALA A 259 -2.58 14.23 -11.34
CA ALA A 259 -3.94 14.76 -11.35
C ALA A 259 -4.15 15.78 -12.47
N ARG A 260 -3.21 16.75 -12.62
CA ARG A 260 -3.30 17.74 -13.68
C ARG A 260 -3.20 17.14 -15.08
N ALA A 261 -2.33 16.15 -15.27
CA ALA A 261 -2.16 15.47 -16.55
C ALA A 261 -3.41 14.68 -16.97
N ALA A 262 -4.15 14.15 -16.00
CA ALA A 262 -5.37 13.40 -16.23
C ALA A 262 -6.55 14.26 -16.71
N LEU A 263 -6.63 15.51 -16.25
CA LEU A 263 -7.82 16.34 -16.39
C LEU A 263 -7.93 17.04 -17.76
N ARG A 264 -9.16 17.06 -18.31
CA ARG A 264 -9.51 17.97 -19.41
C ARG A 264 -9.55 19.41 -18.93
N ARG A 265 -9.61 20.36 -19.87
CA ARG A 265 -9.85 21.78 -19.54
C ARG A 265 -11.17 21.94 -18.78
N GLY A 266 -11.13 22.59 -17.63
CA GLY A 266 -12.27 22.78 -16.73
C GLY A 266 -12.62 21.56 -15.87
N GLY A 267 -11.86 20.46 -15.97
CA GLY A 267 -11.98 19.35 -15.02
C GLY A 267 -11.47 19.75 -13.62
N VAL A 268 -11.94 19.05 -12.60
CA VAL A 268 -11.73 19.42 -11.19
C VAL A 268 -10.89 18.40 -10.44
N PHE A 269 -9.97 18.88 -9.60
CA PHE A 269 -9.20 18.06 -8.69
C PHE A 269 -9.60 18.38 -7.25
N TRP A 270 -10.03 17.37 -6.50
CA TRP A 270 -10.28 17.44 -5.08
C TRP A 270 -9.19 16.71 -4.31
N LEU A 271 -8.52 17.43 -3.42
CA LEU A 271 -7.37 16.95 -2.67
C LEU A 271 -7.55 17.29 -1.19
N VAL A 272 -7.39 16.30 -0.32
CA VAL A 272 -7.13 16.55 1.10
C VAL A 272 -5.64 16.41 1.36
N ALA A 273 -5.05 17.32 2.16
CA ALA A 273 -3.64 17.27 2.54
C ALA A 273 -3.42 17.74 3.97
N ASN A 274 -2.35 17.27 4.62
CA ASN A 274 -1.93 17.84 5.90
C ASN A 274 -1.57 19.32 5.76
N ARG A 275 -2.02 20.15 6.71
CA ARG A 275 -1.91 21.62 6.71
C ARG A 275 -0.48 22.15 6.49
N HIS A 276 0.52 21.42 6.98
CA HIS A 276 1.93 21.82 6.94
C HIS A 276 2.62 21.50 5.60
N LEU A 277 1.96 20.78 4.68
CA LEU A 277 2.54 20.38 3.40
C LEU A 277 2.41 21.53 2.40
N PRO A 278 3.51 21.94 1.72
CA PRO A 278 3.53 23.12 0.86
C PRO A 278 3.03 22.80 -0.56
N TYR A 279 1.75 22.45 -0.70
CA TYR A 279 1.17 22.04 -1.98
C TYR A 279 0.56 23.19 -2.78
N GLU A 280 0.23 24.31 -2.14
CA GLU A 280 -0.40 25.47 -2.76
C GLU A 280 0.44 26.04 -3.91
N ALA A 281 1.76 26.07 -3.76
CA ALA A 281 2.67 26.55 -4.80
C ALA A 281 2.63 25.66 -6.05
N VAL A 282 2.58 24.33 -5.87
CA VAL A 282 2.51 23.39 -7.00
C VAL A 282 1.13 23.40 -7.63
N LEU A 283 0.07 23.47 -6.83
CA LEU A 283 -1.31 23.59 -7.31
C LEU A 283 -1.50 24.87 -8.13
N THR A 284 -1.08 26.02 -7.61
CA THR A 284 -1.23 27.33 -8.29
C THR A 284 -0.45 27.39 -9.59
N LYS A 285 0.67 26.67 -9.70
CA LYS A 285 1.43 26.55 -10.94
C LYS A 285 0.77 25.62 -11.96
N ALA A 286 0.12 24.55 -11.50
CA ALA A 286 -0.43 23.50 -12.36
C ALA A 286 -1.88 23.76 -12.80
N PHE A 287 -2.67 24.49 -11.99
CA PHE A 287 -4.10 24.68 -12.18
C PHE A 287 -4.45 26.15 -12.39
N ARG A 288 -5.52 26.42 -13.14
CA ARG A 288 -6.01 27.78 -13.42
C ARG A 288 -6.54 28.46 -12.16
N LYS A 289 -7.19 27.69 -11.29
CA LYS A 289 -7.82 28.18 -10.06
C LYS A 289 -7.62 27.14 -8.96
N VAL A 290 -7.32 27.60 -7.74
CA VAL A 290 -7.17 26.77 -6.55
C VAL A 290 -7.93 27.45 -5.41
N GLU A 291 -8.81 26.73 -4.73
CA GLU A 291 -9.57 27.21 -3.58
C GLU A 291 -9.38 26.27 -2.40
N VAL A 292 -9.16 26.86 -1.21
CA VAL A 292 -9.25 26.11 0.05
C VAL A 292 -10.72 26.05 0.44
N ARG A 293 -11.30 24.85 0.40
CA ARG A 293 -12.72 24.61 0.73
C ARG A 293 -12.92 24.40 2.23
N GLN A 294 -11.90 23.87 2.91
CA GLN A 294 -11.87 23.68 4.36
C GLN A 294 -10.42 23.70 4.85
N ASP A 295 -10.16 24.29 6.02
CA ASP A 295 -8.90 24.16 6.76
C ASP A 295 -9.22 23.89 8.24
N GLN A 296 -9.18 22.63 8.65
CA GLN A 296 -9.62 22.20 9.98
C GLN A 296 -8.86 20.95 10.44
N ASN A 297 -8.67 20.80 11.75
CA ASN A 297 -8.13 19.58 12.39
C ASN A 297 -6.79 19.11 11.81
N GLY A 298 -5.96 20.06 11.34
CA GLY A 298 -4.65 19.76 10.77
C GLY A 298 -4.67 19.35 9.29
N TYR A 299 -5.83 19.38 8.62
CA TYR A 299 -6.00 19.09 7.19
C TYR A 299 -6.51 20.31 6.42
N LYS A 300 -6.18 20.37 5.14
CA LYS A 300 -6.74 21.30 4.15
C LYS A 300 -7.44 20.50 3.06
N LEU A 301 -8.67 20.87 2.73
CA LEU A 301 -9.39 20.40 1.55
C LEU A 301 -9.25 21.48 0.47
N LEU A 302 -8.74 21.08 -0.67
CA LEU A 302 -8.42 21.93 -1.80
C LEU A 302 -9.23 21.48 -3.01
N GLU A 303 -9.80 22.45 -3.71
CA GLU A 303 -10.41 22.27 -5.03
C GLU A 303 -9.54 23.01 -6.05
N ALA A 304 -9.16 22.35 -7.14
CA ALA A 304 -8.37 22.95 -8.21
C ALA A 304 -8.98 22.69 -9.60
N ILE A 305 -9.00 23.71 -10.47
CA ILE A 305 -9.63 23.67 -11.80
C ILE A 305 -8.55 23.71 -12.90
N ALA A 306 -8.58 22.73 -13.81
CA ALA A 306 -7.58 22.53 -14.87
C ALA A 306 -7.64 23.53 -16.03
#